data_AF-A0A3D4JGS1-F1
#
_entry.id   AF-A0A3D4JGS1-F1
#
_cell.length_a   1.000
_cell.length_b   1.000
_cell.length_c   1.000
_cell.angle_alpha   90.00
_cell.angle_beta   90.00
_cell.angle_gamma   90.00
#
_symmetry.space_group_name_H-M   'P 1'
#
loop_
_entity.id
_entity.type
_entity.pdbx_description
1 polymer ?
#
loop_
_entity_poly.entity_id
_entity_poly.type
_entity_poly.pdbx_seq_one_letter_code
_entity_poly.pdbx_strand_id
1 'polypeptide(L)' 'IRDASPEEYPSTEHRKKKIMLCSQSCLDSFLEEPTILCKVHLKSEKTAQQIQQELASVLDSWRKFYDSSKKSD' A
#
# COMPACT_ATOMS: atom_id res chain seq x y z
N ILE A 1 -13.21 15.10 0.44
CA ILE A 1 -13.07 13.67 0.10
C ILE A 1 -13.48 13.59 -1.37
N ARG A 2 -12.51 13.47 -2.28
CA ARG A 2 -12.77 13.55 -3.72
C ARG A 2 -13.73 12.42 -4.09
N ASP A 3 -14.80 12.76 -4.81
CA ASP A 3 -15.66 11.81 -5.50
C ASP A 3 -14.78 11.01 -6.47
N ALA A 4 -14.32 9.85 -6.00
CA ALA A 4 -13.61 8.89 -6.81
C ALA A 4 -14.60 8.39 -7.86
N SER A 5 -14.32 8.69 -9.13
CA SER A 5 -15.13 8.18 -10.23
C SER A 5 -15.23 6.66 -10.11
N PRO A 6 -16.43 6.06 -10.22
CA PRO A 6 -16.59 4.60 -10.16
C PRO A 6 -15.73 3.84 -11.17
N GLU A 7 -15.35 4.53 -12.25
CA GLU A 7 -14.43 4.06 -13.29
C GLU A 7 -12.98 3.93 -12.81
N GLU A 8 -12.55 4.77 -11.86
CA GLU A 8 -11.21 4.69 -11.26
C GLU A 8 -11.15 3.69 -10.09
N TYR A 9 -12.26 3.55 -9.36
CA TYR A 9 -12.34 2.70 -8.16
C TYR A 9 -13.62 1.87 -8.17
N PRO A 10 -13.61 0.68 -8.78
CA PRO A 10 -14.77 -0.19 -8.78
C PRO A 10 -15.17 -0.58 -7.35
N SER A 11 -16.46 -0.77 -7.15
CA SER A 11 -17.01 -1.02 -5.82
C SER A 11 -18.07 -2.11 -5.83
N THR A 12 -18.23 -2.78 -4.68
CA THR A 12 -19.24 -3.81 -4.47
C THR A 12 -19.79 -3.75 -3.05
N GLU A 13 -20.91 -4.41 -2.81
CA GLU A 13 -21.47 -4.57 -1.47
C GLU A 13 -21.12 -5.95 -0.91
N HIS A 14 -20.52 -5.98 0.28
CA HIS A 14 -20.20 -7.22 0.99
C HIS A 14 -20.56 -7.06 2.48
N ARG A 15 -21.36 -7.99 3.01
CA ARG A 15 -21.83 -7.95 4.42
C ARG A 15 -22.45 -6.59 4.80
N LYS A 16 -23.28 -6.02 3.92
CA LYS A 16 -23.94 -4.71 4.09
C LYS A 16 -22.97 -3.53 4.21
N LYS A 17 -21.73 -3.70 3.72
CA LYS A 17 -20.73 -2.63 3.63
C LYS A 17 -20.31 -2.47 2.18
N LYS A 18 -20.22 -1.22 1.73
CA LYS A 18 -19.62 -0.89 0.43
C LYS A 18 -18.11 -1.01 0.55
N ILE A 19 -17.51 -1.79 -0.33
CA ILE A 19 -16.07 -1.94 -0.46
C ILE A 19 -15.67 -1.30 -1.79
N MET A 20 -14.66 -0.44 -1.76
CA MET A 20 -14.05 0.15 -2.94
C MET A 20 -12.68 -0.48 -3.15
N LEU A 21 -12.35 -0.76 -4.41
CA LEU A 21 -11.13 -1.46 -4.79
C LEU A 21 -10.36 -0.62 -5.81
N CYS A 22 -9.05 -0.82 -5.87
CA CYS A 22 -8.15 0.02 -6.68
C CYS A 22 -8.16 -0.33 -8.18
N SER A 23 -8.81 -1.41 -8.59
CA SER A 23 -8.92 -1.82 -10.00
C SER A 23 -10.03 -2.84 -10.21
N GLN A 24 -10.45 -3.02 -11.47
CA GLN A 24 -11.45 -4.03 -11.84
C GLN A 24 -10.95 -5.45 -11.52
N SER A 25 -9.67 -5.72 -11.77
CA SER A 25 -9.04 -7.02 -11.42
C SER A 25 -9.14 -7.35 -9.93
N CYS A 26 -8.99 -6.34 -9.05
CA CYS A 26 -9.20 -6.53 -7.62
C CYS A 26 -10.67 -6.80 -7.28
N LEU A 27 -11.62 -6.17 -7.99
CA LEU A 27 -13.05 -6.45 -7.84
C LEU A 27 -13.39 -7.87 -8.27
N ASP A 28 -12.94 -8.31 -9.43
CA ASP A 28 -13.19 -9.65 -9.95
C ASP A 28 -12.63 -10.71 -8.98
N SER A 29 -11.39 -10.53 -8.53
CA SER A 29 -10.75 -11.38 -7.52
C SER A 29 -11.50 -11.40 -6.18
N PHE A 30 -12.06 -10.25 -5.76
CA PHE A 30 -12.87 -10.16 -4.55
C PHE A 30 -14.18 -10.94 -4.68
N LEU A 31 -14.83 -10.86 -5.84
CA LEU A 31 -16.12 -11.52 -6.09
C LEU A 31 -15.96 -13.04 -6.18
N GLU A 32 -14.84 -13.53 -6.72
CA GLU A 32 -14.51 -14.96 -6.74
C GLU A 32 -14.18 -15.49 -5.35
N GLU A 33 -13.20 -14.89 -4.66
CA GLU A 33 -12.73 -15.35 -3.35
C GLU A 33 -12.41 -14.19 -2.38
N PRO A 34 -13.43 -13.64 -1.69
CA PRO A 34 -13.27 -12.48 -0.80
C PRO A 34 -12.23 -12.69 0.30
N THR A 35 -12.15 -13.91 0.84
CA THR A 35 -11.27 -14.24 1.97
C THR A 35 -9.80 -14.24 1.56
N ILE A 36 -9.49 -14.67 0.34
CA ILE A 36 -8.12 -14.66 -0.19
C ILE A 36 -7.69 -13.23 -0.47
N LEU A 37 -8.54 -12.43 -1.12
CA LEU A 37 -8.20 -11.03 -1.41
C LEU A 37 -7.91 -10.25 -0.12
N CYS A 38 -8.76 -10.38 0.89
CA CYS A 38 -8.53 -9.75 2.19
C CYS A 38 -7.19 -10.16 2.82
N LYS A 39 -6.81 -11.45 2.73
CA LYS A 39 -5.51 -11.94 3.25
C LYS A 39 -4.34 -11.37 2.47
N VAL A 40 -4.43 -11.30 1.15
CA VAL A 40 -3.37 -10.73 0.29
C VAL A 40 -3.22 -9.24 0.55
N HIS A 41 -4.33 -8.51 0.68
CA HIS A 41 -4.31 -7.07 0.93
C HIS A 41 -3.66 -6.73 2.28
N LEU A 42 -4.05 -7.42 3.36
CA LEU A 42 -3.42 -7.26 4.68
C LEU A 42 -1.91 -7.57 4.67
N LYS A 43 -1.49 -8.57 3.88
CA LYS A 43 -0.05 -8.86 3.69
C LYS A 43 0.66 -7.74 2.94
N SER A 44 0.03 -7.18 1.90
CA SER A 44 0.60 -6.09 1.12
C SER A 44 0.82 -4.81 1.95
N GLU A 45 -0.12 -4.48 2.85
CA GLU A 45 0.05 -3.35 3.79
C GLU A 45 1.25 -3.57 4.72
N LYS A 46 1.38 -4.77 5.27
CA LYS A 46 2.52 -5.13 6.12
C LYS A 46 3.85 -5.03 5.36
N THR A 47 3.89 -5.52 4.13
CA THR A 47 5.09 -5.42 3.27
C THR A 47 5.42 -3.96 2.95
N ALA A 48 4.42 -3.12 2.65
CA ALA A 48 4.64 -1.70 2.41
C ALA A 48 5.23 -1.00 3.63
N GLN A 49 4.73 -1.31 4.84
CA GLN A 49 5.29 -0.78 6.10
C GLN A 49 6.75 -1.21 6.30
N GLN A 50 7.09 -2.46 6.00
CA GLN A 50 8.46 -2.97 6.10
C GLN A 50 9.41 -2.25 5.14
N ILE A 51 8.99 -2.10 3.87
CA ILE A 51 9.77 -1.38 2.86
C ILE A 51 10.01 0.08 3.29
N GLN A 52 8.99 0.74 3.86
CA GLN A 52 9.14 2.10 4.37
C GLN A 52 10.16 2.19 5.52
N GLN A 53 10.16 1.23 6.43
CA GLN A 53 11.14 1.17 7.53
C GLN A 53 12.56 0.95 7.02
N GLU A 54 12.74 0.03 6.06
CA GLU A 54 14.03 -0.25 5.44
C GLU A 54 14.56 0.97 4.67
N LEU A 55 13.72 1.62 3.87
CA LEU A 55 14.08 2.86 3.18
C LEU A 55 14.48 3.97 4.16
N ALA A 56 13.75 4.16 5.25
CA ALA A 56 14.10 5.15 6.27
C ALA A 56 15.47 4.86 6.89
N SER A 57 15.78 3.60 7.17
CA SER A 57 17.09 3.17 7.70
C SER A 57 18.23 3.41 6.71
N VAL A 58 18.02 3.09 5.43
CA VAL A 58 19.02 3.35 4.37
C VAL A 58 19.26 4.85 4.21
N LEU A 59 18.21 5.67 4.19
CA LEU A 59 18.32 7.12 4.08
C LEU A 59 19.05 7.74 5.28
N ASP A 60 18.78 7.27 6.50
CA ASP A 60 19.48 7.72 7.70
C ASP A 60 20.98 7.35 7.67
N SER A 61 21.30 6.14 7.20
CA SER A 61 22.68 5.69 7.03
C SER A 61 23.43 6.53 6.00
N TRP A 62 22.80 6.81 4.86
CA TRP A 62 23.34 7.69 3.82
C TRP A 62 23.56 9.12 4.34
N ARG A 63 22.62 9.66 5.11
CA ARG A 63 22.74 10.97 5.72
C ARG A 63 23.95 11.03 6.67
N LYS A 64 24.09 10.05 7.55
CA LYS A 64 25.24 9.97 8.48
C LYS A 64 26.57 9.89 7.74
N PHE A 65 26.63 9.11 6.65
CA PHE A 65 27.82 9.03 5.81
C PHE A 65 28.15 10.40 5.16
N TYR A 66 27.16 11.04 4.54
CA TYR A 66 27.32 12.35 3.90
C TYR A 66 27.74 13.43 4.90
N ASP A 67 27.09 13.51 6.05
CA ASP A 67 27.39 14.47 7.10
C ASP A 67 28.79 14.25 7.71
N SER A 68 29.24 13.00 7.78
CA SER A 68 30.61 12.67 8.21
C SER A 68 31.65 13.08 7.17
N SER A 69 31.36 12.86 5.88
CA SER A 69 32.23 13.28 4.77
C SER A 69 32.41 14.79 4.70
N LYS A 70 31.41 15.59 5.12
CA LYS A 70 31.48 17.05 5.15
C LYS A 70 32.24 17.64 6.34
N LYS A 71 32.54 16.84 7.36
CA LYS A 71 33.27 17.27 8.56
C LYS A 71 34.77 16.97 8.48
N SER A 72 35.23 16.31 7.42
CA SER A 72 36.63 15.92 7.20
C SER A 72 37.39 16.83 6.23
N ASP A 73 36.74 17.88 5.72
CA ASP A 73 37.35 19.04 5.02
C ASP A 73 37.46 20.23 6.00
#